data_AF-A0A5C7R5X4-F1
#
_entry.id   AF-A0A5C7R5X4-F1
#
_cell.length_a   1.000
_cell.length_b   1.000
_cell.length_c   1.000
_cell.angle_alpha   90.00
_cell.angle_beta   90.00
_cell.angle_gamma   90.00
#
_symmetry.space_group_name_H-M   'P 1'
#
loop_
_entity.id
_entity.type
_entity.pdbx_description
1 polymer ?
#
loop_
_entity_poly.entity_id
_entity_poly.type
_entity_poly.pdbx_seq_one_letter_code
_entity_poly.pdbx_strand_id
1 'polypeptide(L)'
;MGTTFVRLTAVPLIVSGARKCLDVHVPDQHNNGARVQVWDCNNALQQTWKIEGDTIRSGAGKYLDAHAPDQYSNGALRQTSITP
;
A
#
# COMPACT_ATOMS: atom_id res chain seq x y z
N MET A 1 14.74 -5.93 35.99
CA MET A 1 14.08 -6.78 34.98
C MET A 1 13.52 -5.86 33.90
N GLY A 2 14.36 -5.45 32.95
CA GLY A 2 13.99 -4.50 31.90
C GLY A 2 13.62 -5.25 30.64
N THR A 3 12.35 -5.26 30.28
CA THR A 3 11.91 -5.71 28.96
C THR A 3 12.29 -4.63 27.95
N THR A 4 13.41 -4.81 27.26
CA THR A 4 13.73 -4.04 26.05
C THR A 4 12.65 -4.32 25.02
N PHE A 5 11.71 -3.39 24.85
CA PHE A 5 10.85 -3.37 23.67
C PHE A 5 11.73 -3.02 22.47
N VAL A 6 12.13 -4.03 21.71
CA VAL A 6 12.55 -3.80 20.33
C VAL A 6 11.30 -3.36 19.60
N ARG A 7 11.08 -2.05 19.47
CA ARG A 7 10.15 -1.54 18.46
C ARG A 7 10.78 -1.88 17.11
N LEU A 8 10.47 -3.06 16.61
CA LEU A 8 10.58 -3.34 15.19
C LEU A 8 9.63 -2.35 14.51
N THR A 9 10.13 -1.19 14.08
CA THR A 9 9.44 -0.35 13.10
C THR A 9 9.54 -1.03 11.73
N ALA A 10 9.25 -2.33 11.68
CA ALA A 10 9.05 -3.04 10.44
C ALA A 10 7.75 -2.46 9.88
N VAL A 11 7.88 -1.57 8.90
CA VAL A 11 6.71 -1.04 8.22
C VAL A 11 6.07 -2.23 7.50
N PRO A 12 4.78 -2.53 7.72
CA PRO A 12 4.19 -3.74 7.18
C PRO A 12 4.27 -3.72 5.66
N LEU A 13 4.97 -4.70 5.09
CA LEU A 13 4.96 -4.97 3.67
C LEU A 13 3.89 -6.00 3.38
N ILE A 14 3.10 -5.76 2.34
CA ILE A 14 2.19 -6.77 1.79
C ILE A 14 2.96 -7.51 0.71
N VAL A 15 3.39 -8.74 1.00
CA VAL A 15 4.23 -9.55 0.11
C VAL A 15 3.37 -10.63 -0.56
N SER A 16 3.45 -10.72 -1.88
CA SER A 16 2.77 -11.76 -2.67
C SER A 16 3.50 -13.10 -2.56
N GLY A 17 2.83 -14.19 -2.96
CA GLY A 17 3.45 -15.52 -3.05
C GLY A 17 4.68 -15.59 -3.98
N ALA A 18 4.86 -14.61 -4.86
CA ALA A 18 6.01 -14.51 -5.76
C ALA A 18 7.22 -13.75 -5.15
N ARG A 19 7.19 -13.42 -3.84
CA ARG A 19 8.20 -12.59 -3.15
C ARG A 19 8.35 -11.18 -3.74
N LYS A 20 7.25 -10.62 -4.23
CA LYS A 20 7.13 -9.23 -4.68
C LYS A 20 6.24 -8.46 -3.71
N CYS A 21 6.44 -7.16 -3.58
CA CYS A 21 5.72 -6.31 -2.65
C CYS A 21 4.61 -5.53 -3.37
N LEU A 22 3.48 -5.29 -2.70
CA LEU A 22 2.47 -4.34 -3.12
C LEU A 22 3.08 -2.94 -3.10
N ASP A 23 3.04 -2.24 -4.22
CA ASP A 23 3.84 -1.05 -4.49
C ASP A 23 2.97 0.01 -5.15
N VAL A 24 3.12 1.27 -4.73
CA VAL A 24 2.56 2.42 -5.45
C VAL A 24 3.60 2.90 -6.46
N HIS A 25 3.19 3.11 -7.71
CA HIS A 25 4.08 3.63 -8.75
C HIS A 25 4.74 4.95 -8.30
N VAL A 26 6.05 4.90 -8.04
CA VAL A 26 6.82 5.99 -7.40
C VAL A 26 6.59 7.37 -8.03
N PRO A 27 6.64 7.53 -9.37
CA PRO A 27 6.41 8.84 -10.00
C PRO A 27 5.09 9.51 -9.62
N ASP A 28 4.07 8.73 -9.27
CA ASP A 28 2.72 9.22 -9.00
C ASP A 28 2.31 9.03 -7.53
N GLN A 29 3.20 8.56 -6.64
CA GLN A 29 2.83 8.05 -5.32
C GLN A 29 2.11 9.05 -4.39
N HIS A 30 2.25 10.35 -4.65
CA HIS A 30 1.59 11.41 -3.89
C HIS A 30 0.28 11.90 -4.54
N ASN A 31 -0.02 11.45 -5.75
CA ASN A 31 -1.20 11.82 -6.51
C ASN A 31 -2.38 10.92 -6.15
N ASN A 32 -3.58 11.43 -6.42
CA ASN A 32 -4.80 10.62 -6.46
C ASN A 32 -4.82 9.80 -7.76
N GLY A 33 -5.27 8.55 -7.68
CA GLY A 33 -5.29 7.65 -8.83
C GLY A 33 -3.91 7.06 -9.18
N ALA A 34 -2.95 7.10 -8.26
CA ALA A 34 -1.64 6.50 -8.52
C ALA A 34 -1.80 4.99 -8.71
N ARG A 35 -1.16 4.44 -9.74
CA ARG A 35 -1.23 3.01 -10.05
C ARG A 35 -0.64 2.20 -8.91
N VAL A 36 -1.38 1.18 -8.47
CA VAL A 36 -0.89 0.15 -7.56
C VAL A 36 -0.43 -1.07 -8.38
N GLN A 37 0.74 -1.60 -8.04
CA GLN A 37 1.43 -2.64 -8.79
C GLN A 37 2.13 -3.63 -7.84
N VAL A 38 2.73 -4.67 -8.41
CA VAL A 38 3.69 -5.52 -7.70
C VAL A 38 5.09 -5.18 -8.19
N TRP A 39 6.01 -4.99 -7.25
CA TRP A 39 7.40 -4.65 -7.56
C TRP A 39 8.38 -5.43 -6.66
N ASP A 40 9.65 -5.44 -7.03
CA ASP A 40 10.68 -6.02 -6.15
C ASP A 40 10.69 -5.31 -4.80
N CYS A 41 10.69 -6.12 -3.73
CA CYS A 41 10.72 -5.61 -2.38
C CYS A 41 12.02 -4.84 -2.12
N ASN A 42 11.91 -3.58 -1.72
CA ASN A 42 13.03 -2.67 -1.46
C ASN A 42 12.85 -1.84 -0.17
N ASN A 43 11.81 -2.12 0.62
CA ASN A 43 11.49 -1.44 1.89
C ASN A 43 11.28 0.07 1.77
N ALA A 44 11.03 0.59 0.57
CA ALA A 44 10.80 2.01 0.35
C ALA A 44 9.36 2.41 0.68
N LEU A 45 9.13 3.72 0.84
CA LEU A 45 7.85 4.29 1.29
C LEU A 45 6.64 3.79 0.48
N GLN A 46 6.78 3.67 -0.84
CA GLN A 46 5.72 3.23 -1.72
C GLN A 46 5.30 1.76 -1.52
N GLN A 47 6.05 0.98 -0.77
CA GLN A 47 5.76 -0.43 -0.46
C GLN A 47 5.20 -0.63 0.94
N THR A 48 5.00 0.47 1.66
CA THR A 48 4.54 0.44 3.03
C THR A 48 3.04 0.63 3.12
N TRP A 49 2.39 -0.25 3.87
CA TRP A 49 0.93 -0.25 4.00
C TRP A 49 0.53 -0.46 5.47
N LYS A 50 -0.52 0.24 5.88
CA LYS A 50 -1.10 0.14 7.21
C LYS A 50 -2.56 -0.23 7.08
N ILE A 51 -2.98 -1.27 7.78
CA ILE A 51 -4.39 -1.67 7.88
C ILE A 51 -5.01 -0.84 9.01
N GLU A 52 -6.05 -0.07 8.69
CA GLU A 52 -6.77 0.83 9.58
C GLU A 52 -8.26 0.50 9.51
N GLY A 53 -8.71 -0.44 10.34
CA GLY A 53 -10.08 -0.96 10.28
C GLY A 53 -10.33 -1.66 8.94
N ASP A 54 -11.32 -1.20 8.20
CA ASP A 54 -11.68 -1.74 6.88
C ASP A 54 -10.87 -1.12 5.72
N THR A 55 -9.90 -0.26 6.03
CA THR A 55 -9.18 0.54 5.04
C THR A 55 -7.69 0.20 5.05
N ILE A 56 -7.02 0.38 3.90
CA ILE A 56 -5.58 0.13 3.77
C ILE A 56 -4.92 1.43 3.32
N ARG A 57 -4.02 1.97 4.14
CA ARG A 57 -3.36 3.25 3.90
C ARG A 57 -1.89 3.06 3.53
N SER A 58 -1.45 3.64 2.42
CA SER A 58 -0.06 3.65 1.97
C SER A 58 0.82 4.55 2.85
N GLY A 59 2.13 4.36 2.82
CA GLY A 59 3.10 5.23 3.49
C GLY A 59 3.06 6.68 3.03
N ALA A 60 2.63 6.93 1.78
CA ALA A 60 2.42 8.28 1.26
C ALA A 60 1.10 8.91 1.74
N GLY A 61 0.37 8.23 2.63
CA GLY A 61 -0.84 8.73 3.29
C GLY A 61 -2.12 8.61 2.47
N LYS A 62 -2.11 7.86 1.37
CA LYS A 62 -3.27 7.60 0.50
C LYS A 62 -3.92 6.25 0.82
N TYR A 63 -5.17 6.04 0.44
CA TYR A 63 -5.87 4.78 0.64
C TYR A 63 -5.80 3.89 -0.61
N LEU A 64 -5.71 2.58 -0.43
CA LEU A 64 -5.87 1.62 -1.52
C LEU A 64 -7.34 1.56 -1.91
N ASP A 65 -7.62 1.80 -3.19
CA ASP A 65 -8.98 1.90 -3.70
C ASP A 65 -9.12 1.13 -5.03
N ALA A 66 -10.36 0.80 -5.39
CA ALA A 66 -10.70 0.40 -6.74
C ALA A 66 -10.64 1.61 -7.67
N HIS A 67 -10.29 1.38 -8.93
CA HIS A 67 -10.30 2.44 -9.93
C HIS A 67 -11.75 2.90 -10.20
N ALA A 68 -12.04 4.18 -9.95
CA ALA A 68 -13.42 4.67 -9.88
C ALA A 68 -14.29 4.38 -11.14
N PRO A 69 -13.77 4.52 -12.38
CA PRO A 69 -14.51 4.17 -13.59
C PRO A 69 -15.00 2.72 -13.67
N ASP A 70 -14.29 1.76 -13.07
CA ASP A 70 -14.60 0.33 -13.12
C ASP A 70 -14.87 -0.28 -11.74
N GLN A 71 -15.00 0.53 -10.68
CA GLN A 71 -15.09 0.07 -9.28
C GLN A 71 -16.26 -0.87 -8.95
N TYR A 72 -17.32 -0.86 -9.78
CA TYR A 72 -18.46 -1.77 -9.62
C TYR A 72 -18.31 -3.09 -10.39
N SER A 73 -17.20 -3.27 -11.13
CA SER A 73 -16.95 -4.42 -11.97
C SER A 73 -15.91 -5.37 -11.35
N ASN A 74 -16.12 -6.67 -11.52
CA ASN A 74 -15.09 -7.65 -11.20
C ASN A 74 -13.88 -7.43 -12.09
N GLY A 75 -12.68 -7.45 -11.50
CA GLY A 75 -11.44 -7.17 -12.21
C GLY A 75 -11.09 -5.69 -12.31
N ALA A 76 -11.80 -4.81 -11.59
CA ALA A 76 -11.43 -3.40 -11.49
C ALA A 76 -9.94 -3.23 -11.17
N LEU A 77 -9.31 -2.23 -11.76
CA LEU A 77 -7.91 -1.90 -11.45
C LEU A 77 -7.79 -1.38 -10.00
N ARG A 78 -6.54 -1.29 -9.51
CA ARG A 78 -6.22 -0.76 -8.18
C ARG A 78 -5.48 0.54 -8.29
N GLN A 79 -5.87 1.49 -7.47
CA GLN A 79 -5.29 2.83 -7.42
C GLN A 79 -5.15 3.32 -5.98
N THR A 80 -4.56 4.49 -5.81
CA THR A 80 -4.63 5.25 -4.56
C THR A 80 -5.76 6.27 -4.57
N SER A 81 -6.37 6.54 -3.41
CA SER A 81 -7.38 7.57 -3.21
C SER A 81 -7.07 8.47 -2.02
N ILE A 82 -7.66 9.67 -1.98
CA ILE A 82 -7.62 10.57 -0.80
C ILE A 82 -8.66 10.18 0.26
N THR A 83 -9.67 9.41 -0.12
CA THR A 83 -10.69 8.87 0.78
C THR A 83 -10.49 7.37 0.97
N PRO A 84 -10.83 6.84 2.14
CA PRO A 84 -10.98 5.41 2.31
C PRO A 84 -12.17 4.84 1.52
#